data_AF-A0A2E2YAE0-F1
#
_entry.id   AF-A0A2E2YAE0-F1
#
_cell.length_a   1.000
_cell.length_b   1.000
_cell.length_c   1.000
_cell.angle_alpha   90.00
_cell.angle_beta   90.00
_cell.angle_gamma   90.00
#
_symmetry.space_group_name_H-M   'P 1'
#
loop_
_entity.id
_entity.type
_entity.pdbx_description
1 polymer ?
#
loop_
_entity_poly.entity_id
_entity_poly.type
_entity_poly.pdbx_seq_one_letter_code
_entity_poly.pdbx_strand_id
1 'polypeptide(L)'
;MSEITQGHDVTPKRARAKPVAAKEFITIYQASESVAEVAEKTGLTVHTVSQRASTYRKKGVPMRAMPNTGTTVRNDWNELAELARTLLPEDATTVVSAATEEEE
;
A
#
# COMPACT_ATOMS: atom_id res chain seq x y z
N MET A 1 -6.66 34.45 4.35
CA MET A 1 -6.29 33.40 5.33
C MET A 1 -6.39 32.06 4.59
N SER A 2 -5.29 31.31 4.50
CA SER A 2 -5.22 30.09 3.70
C SER A 2 -5.72 28.90 4.51
N GLU A 3 -6.87 28.32 4.12
CA GLU A 3 -7.34 27.06 4.69
C GLU A 3 -6.66 25.88 3.98
N ILE A 4 -5.78 25.21 4.73
CA ILE A 4 -5.03 24.05 4.29
C ILE A 4 -5.95 22.83 4.39
N THR A 5 -6.13 22.16 3.26
CA THR A 5 -6.94 20.95 3.07
C THR A 5 -6.40 19.79 3.92
N GLN A 6 -7.01 19.51 5.07
CA GLN A 6 -6.72 18.34 5.88
C GLN A 6 -7.80 17.27 5.69
N GLY A 7 -7.80 16.63 4.51
CA GLY A 7 -8.51 15.37 4.28
C GLY A 7 -7.71 14.21 4.86
N HIS A 8 -7.66 14.08 6.19
CA HIS A 8 -7.10 12.90 6.83
C HIS A 8 -8.11 11.76 6.65
N ASP A 9 -7.78 10.82 5.74
CA ASP A 9 -8.55 9.61 5.49
C ASP A 9 -8.85 8.89 6.81
N VAL A 10 -10.10 8.98 7.26
CA VAL A 10 -10.62 8.30 8.45
C VAL A 10 -10.90 6.84 8.09
N THR A 11 -9.87 6.10 7.66
CA THR A 11 -9.98 4.65 7.59
C THR A 11 -10.12 4.13 9.02
N PRO A 12 -11.18 3.37 9.35
CA PRO A 12 -11.31 2.79 10.68
C PRO A 12 -10.09 1.92 10.96
N LYS A 13 -9.36 2.28 12.03
CA LYS A 13 -8.15 1.59 12.48
C LYS A 13 -8.50 0.13 12.75
N ARG A 14 -8.09 -0.77 11.85
CA ARG A 14 -8.33 -2.21 11.96
C ARG A 14 -7.93 -2.68 13.37
N ALA A 15 -8.81 -3.46 14.01
CA ALA A 15 -8.53 -4.05 15.30
C ALA A 15 -7.17 -4.76 15.26
N ARG A 16 -6.34 -4.56 16.30
CA ARG A 16 -4.99 -5.14 16.35
C ARG A 16 -5.13 -6.67 16.31
N ALA A 17 -4.52 -7.30 15.31
CA ALA A 17 -4.46 -8.76 15.24
C ALA A 17 -3.82 -9.32 16.52
N LYS A 18 -4.26 -10.51 16.94
CA LYS A 18 -3.68 -11.19 18.11
C LYS A 18 -2.17 -11.35 17.90
N PRO A 19 -1.34 -11.10 18.92
CA PRO A 19 0.10 -11.23 18.79
C PRO A 19 0.47 -12.70 18.55
N VAL A 20 0.93 -13.01 17.33
CA VAL A 20 1.40 -14.36 16.97
C VAL A 20 2.86 -14.52 17.40
N ALA A 21 3.12 -15.51 18.25
CA ALA A 21 4.45 -15.79 18.77
C ALA A 21 5.47 -16.02 17.64
N ALA A 22 6.74 -15.66 17.86
CA ALA A 22 7.78 -15.81 16.84
C ALA A 22 7.98 -17.26 16.40
N LYS A 23 7.96 -18.20 17.35
CA LYS A 23 8.11 -19.63 17.08
C LYS A 23 6.98 -20.16 16.20
N GLU A 24 5.73 -19.86 16.58
CA GLU A 24 4.54 -20.25 15.84
C GLU A 24 4.53 -19.68 14.41
N PHE A 25 4.89 -18.40 14.27
CA PHE A 25 5.02 -17.77 12.96
C PHE A 25 6.04 -18.49 12.08
N ILE A 26 7.23 -18.81 12.61
CA ILE A 26 8.28 -19.49 11.82
C ILE A 26 7.82 -20.89 11.41
N THR A 27 7.15 -21.63 12.30
CA THR A 27 6.59 -22.96 11.99
C THR A 27 5.57 -22.87 10.85
N ILE A 28 4.60 -21.95 10.96
CA ILE A 28 3.58 -21.76 9.93
C ILE A 28 4.22 -21.27 8.62
N TYR A 29 5.16 -20.34 8.70
CA TYR A 29 5.86 -19.80 7.53
C TYR A 29 6.64 -20.90 6.81
N GLN A 30 7.44 -21.72 7.49
CA GLN A 30 8.22 -22.76 6.82
C GLN A 30 7.35 -23.88 6.24
N ALA A 31 6.17 -24.13 6.83
CA ALA A 31 5.21 -25.14 6.38
C ALA A 31 4.30 -24.67 5.24
N SER A 32 4.21 -23.37 4.95
CA SER A 32 3.39 -22.82 3.88
C SER A 32 4.18 -22.63 2.58
N GLU A 33 3.45 -22.46 1.47
CA GLU A 33 4.02 -22.26 0.14
C GLU A 33 3.96 -20.80 -0.32
N SER A 34 3.02 -20.02 0.21
CA SER A 34 2.86 -18.58 -0.09
C SER A 34 2.63 -17.71 1.15
N VAL A 35 2.99 -16.43 1.02
CA VAL A 35 2.74 -15.39 2.03
C VAL A 35 1.24 -15.20 2.30
N ALA A 36 0.40 -15.43 1.29
CA ALA A 36 -1.06 -15.37 1.42
C ALA A 36 -1.57 -16.45 2.39
N GLU A 37 -1.12 -17.69 2.24
CA GLU A 37 -1.50 -18.77 3.15
C GLU A 37 -1.04 -18.52 4.59
N VAL A 38 0.15 -17.96 4.77
CA VAL A 38 0.65 -17.59 6.10
C VAL A 38 -0.24 -16.52 6.72
N ALA A 39 -0.65 -15.52 5.94
CA ALA A 39 -1.56 -14.47 6.39
C ALA A 39 -2.91 -15.05 6.86
N GLU A 40 -3.49 -15.99 6.12
CA GLU A 40 -4.74 -16.67 6.49
C GLU A 40 -4.58 -17.50 7.77
N LYS A 41 -3.53 -18.33 7.86
CA LYS A 41 -3.28 -19.19 9.03
C LYS A 41 -2.95 -18.39 10.30
N THR A 42 -2.25 -17.26 10.17
CA THR A 42 -1.84 -16.43 11.32
C THR A 42 -2.84 -15.31 11.64
N GLY A 43 -3.82 -15.05 10.77
CA GLY A 43 -4.72 -13.91 10.88
C GLY A 43 -4.03 -12.55 10.72
N LEU A 44 -2.80 -12.53 10.19
CA LEU A 44 -2.03 -11.31 9.94
C LEU A 44 -2.26 -10.82 8.51
N THR A 45 -1.99 -9.54 8.24
CA THR A 45 -2.00 -9.05 6.85
C THR A 45 -0.76 -9.52 6.11
N VAL A 46 -0.88 -9.75 4.79
CA VAL A 46 0.23 -10.11 3.90
C VAL A 46 1.44 -9.16 4.06
N HIS A 47 1.17 -7.86 4.17
CA HIS A 47 2.21 -6.86 4.42
C HIS A 47 2.96 -7.09 5.73
N THR A 48 2.25 -7.41 6.82
CA THR A 48 2.85 -7.72 8.13
C THR A 48 3.70 -8.99 8.06
N VAL A 49 3.22 -10.02 7.35
CA VAL A 49 3.98 -11.27 7.12
C VAL A 49 5.29 -10.98 6.37
N SER A 50 5.23 -10.19 5.29
CA SER A 50 6.41 -9.78 4.52
C SER A 50 7.40 -8.95 5.34
N GLN A 51 6.91 -8.00 6.14
CA GLN A 51 7.76 -7.22 7.05
C GLN A 51 8.43 -8.09 8.12
N ARG A 52 7.69 -9.02 8.74
CA ARG A 52 8.25 -9.97 9.73
C ARG A 52 9.32 -10.85 9.10
N ALA A 53 9.04 -11.42 7.92
CA ALA A 53 10.01 -12.25 7.22
C ALA A 53 11.30 -11.49 6.89
N SER A 54 11.17 -10.24 6.41
CA SER A 54 12.32 -9.36 6.16
C SER A 54 13.10 -9.05 7.44
N THR A 55 12.40 -8.80 8.55
CA THR A 55 13.03 -8.54 9.85
C THR A 55 13.82 -9.75 10.35
N TYR A 56 13.25 -10.94 10.26
CA TYR A 56 13.92 -12.18 10.67
C TYR A 56 15.14 -12.50 9.81
N ARG A 57 15.07 -12.30 8.49
CA ARG A 57 16.24 -12.39 7.59
C ARG A 57 17.35 -11.41 7.99
N LYS A 58 17.00 -10.15 8.27
CA LYS A 58 17.96 -9.13 8.77
C LYS A 58 18.60 -9.50 10.11
N LYS A 59 17.90 -10.28 10.93
CA LYS A 59 18.37 -10.78 12.23
C LYS A 59 19.13 -12.11 12.12
N GLY A 60 19.38 -12.61 10.91
CA GLY A 60 20.13 -13.84 10.67
C GLY A 60 19.32 -15.13 10.84
N VAL A 61 17.99 -15.05 10.96
CA VAL A 61 17.14 -16.24 11.02
C VAL A 61 16.94 -16.77 9.59
N PRO A 62 17.34 -18.03 9.30
CA PRO A 62 17.16 -18.61 7.97
C PRO A 62 15.67 -18.81 7.71
N MET A 63 15.16 -18.11 6.71
CA MET A 63 13.76 -18.19 6.27
C MET A 63 13.69 -18.49 4.79
N ARG A 64 12.77 -19.38 4.39
CA ARG A 64 12.49 -19.63 2.96
C ARG A 64 12.14 -18.32 2.25
N ALA A 65 12.59 -18.20 1.01
CA ALA A 65 12.07 -17.21 0.09
C ALA A 65 10.77 -17.77 -0.48
N MET A 66 9.64 -17.17 -0.12
CA MET A 66 8.36 -17.48 -0.77
C MET A 66 8.19 -16.58 -1.99
N PRO A 67 7.68 -17.11 -3.11
CA PRO A 67 7.25 -16.26 -4.20
C PRO A 67 6.15 -15.33 -3.66
N ASN A 68 6.36 -14.03 -3.80
CA ASN A 68 5.31 -13.07 -3.53
C ASN A 68 4.37 -13.11 -4.74
N THR A 69 3.47 -14.09 -4.79
CA THR A 69 2.47 -14.24 -5.87
C THR A 69 1.45 -13.10 -5.89
N GLY A 70 1.57 -12.11 -4.99
CA GLY A 70 0.97 -10.81 -5.22
C GLY A 70 1.64 -10.17 -6.42
N THR A 71 0.98 -10.23 -7.57
CA THR A 71 1.28 -9.42 -8.75
C THR A 71 1.32 -7.96 -8.33
N THR A 72 2.47 -7.48 -7.88
CA THR A 72 2.75 -6.05 -7.87
C THR A 72 2.99 -5.71 -9.34
N VAL A 73 1.90 -5.59 -10.10
CA VAL A 73 1.94 -4.78 -11.33
C VAL A 73 2.44 -3.44 -10.84
N ARG A 74 3.68 -3.11 -11.23
CA ARG A 74 4.24 -1.81 -10.91
C ARG A 74 3.39 -0.83 -11.69
N ASN A 75 2.63 0.00 -10.99
CA ASN A 75 1.87 1.05 -11.67
C ASN A 75 2.86 1.94 -12.41
N ASP A 76 2.68 2.02 -13.74
CA ASP A 76 3.33 3.04 -14.54
C ASP A 76 2.51 4.32 -14.42
N TRP A 77 3.08 5.31 -13.73
CA TRP A 77 2.40 6.58 -13.51
C TRP A 77 2.19 7.37 -14.80
N ASN A 78 2.97 7.10 -15.84
CA ASN A 78 2.82 7.76 -17.13
C ASN A 78 1.58 7.22 -17.88
N GLU A 79 1.43 5.90 -17.95
CA GLU A 79 0.25 5.27 -18.56
C GLU A 79 -1.04 5.69 -17.84
N LEU A 80 -1.02 5.76 -16.51
CA LEU A 80 -2.15 6.23 -15.70
C LEU A 80 -2.49 7.71 -15.96
N ALA A 81 -1.48 8.55 -16.17
CA ALA A 81 -1.68 9.96 -16.48
C ALA A 81 -2.30 10.17 -17.87
N GLU A 82 -1.89 9.39 -18.86
CA GLU A 82 -2.51 9.41 -20.20
C GLU A 82 -3.97 8.94 -20.14
N LEU A 83 -4.24 7.85 -19.42
CA LEU A 83 -5.61 7.37 -19.21
C LEU A 83 -6.50 8.42 -18.51
N ALA A 84 -5.97 9.13 -17.51
CA ALA A 84 -6.72 10.18 -16.84
C ALA A 84 -7.07 11.34 -17.79
N ARG A 85 -6.15 11.73 -18.68
CA ARG A 85 -6.38 12.78 -19.68
C ARG A 85 -7.42 12.37 -20.72
N THR A 86 -7.46 11.10 -21.14
CA THR A 86 -8.45 10.63 -22.12
C THR A 86 -9.85 10.50 -21.53
N LEU A 87 -9.96 10.27 -20.22
CA LEU A 87 -11.24 10.15 -19.51
C LEU A 87 -11.81 11.50 -19.04
N LEU A 88 -11.01 12.55 -18.96
CA LEU A 88 -11.47 13.90 -18.67
C LEU A 88 -12.11 14.52 -19.93
N PRO A 89 -13.41 14.88 -19.91
CA PRO A 89 -13.99 15.68 -20.99
C PRO A 89 -13.34 17.07 -20.99
N GLU A 90 -12.99 17.56 -22.19
CA GLU A 90 -12.28 18.84 -22.41
C GLU A 90 -12.99 20.07 -21.81
N ASP A 91 -14.28 19.97 -21.47
CA ASP A 91 -15.06 21.05 -20.85
C ASP A 91 -14.81 21.27 -19.34
N ALA A 92 -14.01 20.44 -18.67
CA ALA A 92 -13.75 20.60 -17.22
C ALA A 92 -12.55 21.51 -16.90
N THR A 93 -11.95 22.16 -17.89
CA THR A 93 -10.88 23.17 -17.66
C THR A 93 -11.46 24.57 -17.76
N THR A 94 -12.27 24.97 -16.78
CA THR A 94 -12.51 26.40 -16.52
C THR A 94 -12.49 26.69 -15.03
N VAL A 95 -11.30 26.66 -14.44
CA VAL A 95 -10.95 27.47 -13.25
C VAL A 95 -9.43 27.68 -13.23
N VAL A 96 -8.93 28.46 -14.17
CA VAL A 96 -7.66 29.19 -13.98
C VAL A 96 -8.01 30.67 -13.95
N SER A 97 -7.95 31.21 -12.74
CA SER A 97 -7.51 32.56 -12.37
C SER A 97 -7.74 33.69 -13.38
N ALA A 98 -8.88 34.38 -13.26
CA ALA A 98 -9.03 35.77 -13.68
C ALA A 98 -8.82 36.71 -12.48
N ALA A 99 -7.55 37.02 -12.20
CA ALA A 99 -7.06 38.13 -11.38
C ALA A 99 -5.56 38.23 -11.74
N THR A 100 -5.01 39.28 -12.34
CA THR A 100 -5.39 40.69 -12.42
C THR A 100 -4.56 41.28 -13.57
N GLU A 101 -5.20 41.88 -14.57
CA GLU A 101 -4.57 42.82 -15.50
C GLU A 101 -5.45 44.07 -15.56
N GLU A 102 -4.79 45.21 -15.75
CA GLU A 102 -5.29 46.58 -15.91
C GLU A 102 -5.59 47.38 -14.62
N GLU A 103 -5.28 48.67 -14.49
CA GLU A 103 -4.38 49.64 -15.14
C GLU A 103 -4.55 50.94 -14.31
N GLU A 104 -3.46 51.69 -14.12
CA GLU A 104 -3.34 53.14 -13.77
C GLU A 104 -4.09 53.75 -12.57
#